data_AF-A0A2M8SA12-F1
#
_entry.id   AF-A0A2M8SA12-F1
#
_cell.length_a   1.000
_cell.length_b   1.000
_cell.length_c   1.000
_cell.angle_alpha   90.00
_cell.angle_beta   90.00
_cell.angle_gamma   90.00
#
_symmetry.space_group_name_H-M   'P 1'
#
loop_
_entity.id
_entity.type
_entity.pdbx_description
1 polymer ?
#
loop_
_entity_poly.entity_id
_entity_poly.type
_entity_poly.pdbx_seq_one_letter_code
_entity_poly.pdbx_strand_id
1 'polypeptide(L)'
;YQESIKDTVKMLEFYGDVIVMRHFQQGAPHEAAKWASIPIINGGDGWGEHPTQILTDLYTVLKEKGTIDGLTWLAVGDMRMRTMHSLGYALSQFDCPITFVSPPDMSLTAEFKAELKQFSVNFKEAEHVEQAIADADVILVEPVVQPDYTKSRDERAGKDVGLTPANYKITRELLETKAKSDAILLHSLPRMDEVPTDVDITRWSRYWQEAFNGVVMRMALLALVLGAME
;
A
#
# COMPACT_ATOMS: atom_id res chain seq x y z
N TYR A 1 15.37 22.28 21.13
CA TYR A 1 16.29 21.14 21.13
C TYR A 1 15.49 19.96 20.59
N GLN A 2 15.86 19.42 19.43
CA GLN A 2 15.25 18.19 18.90
C GLN A 2 16.27 17.06 19.12
N GLU A 3 15.84 16.00 19.77
CA GLU A 3 16.64 14.79 19.95
C GLU A 3 16.88 14.11 18.60
N SER A 4 18.08 13.55 18.38
CA SER A 4 18.42 12.92 17.11
C SER A 4 17.73 11.55 16.95
N ILE A 5 17.57 11.06 15.71
CA ILE A 5 17.06 9.70 15.46
C ILE A 5 17.93 8.66 16.16
N LYS A 6 19.25 8.85 16.16
CA LYS A 6 20.21 7.96 16.81
C LYS A 6 19.97 7.88 18.31
N ASP A 7 19.87 9.02 18.98
CA ASP A 7 19.69 9.07 20.44
C ASP A 7 18.30 8.54 20.83
N THR A 8 17.26 8.87 20.05
CA THR A 8 15.91 8.34 20.25
C THR A 8 15.87 6.82 20.16
N VAL A 9 16.47 6.25 19.10
CA VAL A 9 16.52 4.79 18.88
C VAL A 9 17.35 4.11 19.96
N LYS A 10 18.50 4.70 20.33
CA LYS A 10 19.34 4.19 21.41
C LYS A 10 18.61 4.21 22.75
N MET A 11 17.78 5.20 23.03
CA MET A 11 16.97 5.21 24.24
C MET A 11 15.88 4.12 24.20
N LEU A 12 15.14 4.03 23.09
CA LEU A 12 14.03 3.09 22.95
C LEU A 12 14.46 1.62 23.00
N GLU A 13 15.65 1.27 22.50
CA GLU A 13 16.13 -0.13 22.54
C GLU A 13 16.41 -0.65 23.96
N PHE A 14 16.61 0.23 24.96
CA PHE A 14 16.70 -0.20 26.36
C PHE A 14 15.34 -0.45 27.00
N TYR A 15 14.23 -0.14 26.32
CA TYR A 15 12.87 -0.28 26.86
C TYR A 15 12.07 -1.43 26.25
N GLY A 16 12.40 -1.87 25.04
CA GLY A 16 11.63 -2.90 24.35
C GLY A 16 12.49 -3.77 23.44
N ASP A 17 11.93 -4.90 23.03
CA ASP A 17 12.65 -5.93 22.26
C ASP A 17 12.53 -5.75 20.73
N VAL A 18 11.66 -4.84 20.27
CA VAL A 18 11.44 -4.50 18.86
C VAL A 18 10.89 -3.08 18.75
N ILE A 19 11.28 -2.34 17.71
CA ILE A 19 10.75 -1.00 17.41
C ILE A 19 9.98 -1.03 16.10
N VAL A 20 8.71 -0.63 16.13
CA VAL A 20 7.95 -0.33 14.91
C VAL A 20 8.03 1.17 14.67
N MET A 21 8.68 1.58 13.57
CA MET A 21 8.91 2.99 13.26
C MET A 21 8.03 3.45 12.10
N ARG A 22 7.29 4.53 12.30
CA ARG A 22 6.61 5.28 11.25
C ARG A 22 7.09 6.72 11.27
N HIS A 23 7.60 7.21 10.15
CA HIS A 23 8.22 8.53 10.08
C HIS A 23 7.90 9.23 8.75
N PHE A 24 7.88 10.57 8.72
CA PHE A 24 7.54 11.33 7.51
C PHE A 24 8.74 11.43 6.53
N GLN A 25 9.96 11.37 7.06
CA GLN A 25 11.17 11.35 6.26
C GLN A 25 11.43 9.94 5.70
N GLN A 26 11.56 9.84 4.39
CA GLN A 26 11.96 8.63 3.69
C GLN A 26 13.35 8.15 4.16
N GLY A 27 13.51 6.85 4.34
CA GLY A 27 14.75 6.21 4.82
C GLY A 27 14.97 6.28 6.32
N ALA A 28 14.10 6.94 7.10
CA ALA A 28 14.27 7.06 8.54
C ALA A 28 14.31 5.70 9.28
N PRO A 29 13.45 4.71 8.98
CA PRO A 29 13.56 3.37 9.58
C PRO A 29 14.86 2.65 9.23
N HIS A 30 15.36 2.83 8.00
CA HIS A 30 16.64 2.26 7.59
C HIS A 30 17.81 2.91 8.33
N GLU A 31 17.79 4.23 8.51
CA GLU A 31 18.78 4.94 9.33
C GLU A 31 18.71 4.50 10.79
N ALA A 32 17.51 4.38 11.36
CA ALA A 32 17.30 3.87 12.71
C ALA A 32 17.90 2.48 12.91
N ALA A 33 17.73 1.58 11.93
CA ALA A 33 18.26 0.22 11.98
C ALA A 33 19.79 0.16 12.05
N LYS A 34 20.52 1.19 11.58
CA LYS A 34 22.00 1.26 11.72
C LYS A 34 22.45 1.48 13.15
N TRP A 35 21.58 2.03 14.00
CA TRP A 35 21.89 2.39 15.37
C TRP A 35 21.25 1.44 16.39
N ALA A 36 20.22 0.70 16.00
CA ALA A 36 19.54 -0.27 16.85
C ALA A 36 20.30 -1.60 16.92
N SER A 37 20.25 -2.22 18.10
CA SER A 37 20.74 -3.57 18.38
C SER A 37 19.57 -4.59 18.43
N ILE A 38 18.34 -4.07 18.40
CA ILE A 38 17.09 -4.82 18.32
C ILE A 38 16.43 -4.61 16.95
N PRO A 39 15.49 -5.47 16.52
CA PRO A 39 14.85 -5.34 15.23
C PRO A 39 14.04 -4.04 15.06
N ILE A 40 14.12 -3.47 13.86
CA ILE A 40 13.30 -2.33 13.41
C ILE A 40 12.32 -2.81 12.34
N ILE A 41 11.03 -2.54 12.53
CA ILE A 41 9.98 -2.79 11.54
C ILE A 41 9.55 -1.44 10.93
N ASN A 42 9.63 -1.32 9.60
CA ASN A 42 9.14 -0.14 8.89
C ASN A 42 7.60 -0.14 8.82
N GLY A 43 6.98 0.70 9.66
CA GLY A 43 5.54 1.00 9.66
C GLY A 43 5.13 2.12 8.70
N GLY A 44 6.03 2.53 7.80
CA GLY A 44 5.84 3.54 6.76
C GLY A 44 6.81 4.72 6.88
N ASP A 45 7.55 5.03 5.81
CA ASP A 45 8.52 6.13 5.77
C ASP A 45 8.25 7.15 4.63
N GLY A 46 7.44 8.17 4.91
CA GLY A 46 7.11 9.20 3.91
C GLY A 46 6.53 8.62 2.62
N TRP A 47 7.22 8.88 1.50
CA TRP A 47 6.97 8.34 0.16
C TRP A 47 7.84 7.10 -0.19
N GLY A 48 8.54 6.53 0.80
CA GLY A 48 9.36 5.33 0.66
C GLY A 48 8.53 4.07 0.55
N GLU A 49 8.50 3.27 1.60
CA GLU A 49 7.90 1.93 1.61
C GLU A 49 6.96 1.71 2.80
N HIS A 50 6.06 0.73 2.65
CA HIS A 50 5.24 0.22 3.76
C HIS A 50 5.15 -1.31 3.69
N PRO A 51 6.23 -2.03 4.05
CA PRO A 51 6.32 -3.47 3.83
C PRO A 51 5.23 -4.25 4.58
N THR A 52 4.89 -3.86 5.80
CA THR A 52 3.83 -4.56 6.57
C THR A 52 2.44 -4.42 5.96
N GLN A 53 2.19 -3.33 5.21
CA GLN A 53 0.91 -3.15 4.51
C GLN A 53 0.85 -4.13 3.34
N ILE A 54 1.88 -4.18 2.49
CA ILE A 54 1.86 -5.08 1.34
C ILE A 54 1.84 -6.56 1.73
N LEU A 55 2.50 -6.94 2.83
CA LEU A 55 2.33 -8.30 3.38
C LEU A 55 0.87 -8.59 3.78
N THR A 56 0.15 -7.58 4.29
CA THR A 56 -1.28 -7.68 4.61
C THR A 56 -2.12 -7.83 3.34
N ASP A 57 -1.83 -7.04 2.32
CA ASP A 57 -2.55 -7.06 1.05
C ASP A 57 -2.37 -8.43 0.37
N LEU A 58 -1.14 -8.90 0.22
CA LEU A 58 -0.82 -10.21 -0.35
C LEU A 58 -1.45 -11.36 0.44
N TYR A 59 -1.43 -11.30 1.77
CA TYR A 59 -2.08 -12.32 2.59
C TYR A 59 -3.60 -12.31 2.42
N THR A 60 -4.20 -11.13 2.27
CA THR A 60 -5.62 -11.02 1.97
C THR A 60 -5.93 -11.62 0.61
N VAL A 61 -5.15 -11.31 -0.42
CA VAL A 61 -5.29 -11.94 -1.75
C VAL A 61 -5.15 -13.46 -1.67
N LEU A 62 -4.13 -13.96 -0.97
CA LEU A 62 -3.91 -15.40 -0.81
C LEU A 62 -5.12 -16.08 -0.12
N LYS A 63 -5.72 -15.44 0.88
CA LYS A 63 -6.90 -15.97 1.60
C LYS A 63 -8.15 -15.98 0.73
N GLU A 64 -8.35 -14.96 -0.10
CA GLU A 64 -9.54 -14.80 -0.92
C GLU A 64 -9.47 -15.55 -2.27
N LYS A 65 -8.28 -15.62 -2.88
CA LYS A 65 -8.06 -16.20 -4.22
C LYS A 65 -7.33 -17.55 -4.18
N GLY A 66 -6.71 -17.92 -3.06
CA GLY A 66 -5.97 -19.18 -2.89
C GLY A 66 -4.59 -19.21 -3.55
N THR A 67 -4.24 -18.20 -4.33
CA THR A 67 -2.94 -18.02 -4.99
C THR A 67 -2.63 -16.52 -5.09
N ILE A 68 -1.37 -16.21 -5.38
CA ILE A 68 -0.95 -14.86 -5.80
C ILE A 68 -0.53 -14.92 -7.27
N ASP A 69 0.25 -15.92 -7.66
CA ASP A 69 0.70 -16.12 -9.05
C ASP A 69 -0.45 -16.23 -10.04
N GLY A 70 -0.24 -15.65 -11.23
CA GLY A 70 -1.17 -15.67 -12.35
C GLY A 70 -2.34 -14.69 -12.22
N LEU A 71 -2.47 -13.98 -11.10
CA LEU A 71 -3.53 -12.99 -10.91
C LEU A 71 -3.20 -11.68 -11.64
N THR A 72 -4.21 -11.10 -12.29
CA THR A 72 -4.09 -9.78 -12.90
C THR A 72 -4.44 -8.70 -11.90
N TRP A 73 -3.50 -7.80 -11.64
CA TRP A 73 -3.64 -6.70 -10.70
C TRP A 73 -4.01 -5.39 -11.41
N LEU A 74 -4.86 -4.61 -10.77
CA LEU A 74 -5.17 -3.24 -11.12
C LEU A 74 -4.91 -2.37 -9.90
N ALA A 75 -3.94 -1.46 -10.01
CA ALA A 75 -3.62 -0.49 -8.98
C ALA A 75 -4.09 0.89 -9.42
N VAL A 76 -5.00 1.49 -8.65
CA VAL A 76 -5.58 2.81 -8.93
C VAL A 76 -5.20 3.75 -7.81
N GLY A 77 -4.60 4.90 -8.10
CA GLY A 77 -4.24 5.85 -7.04
C GLY A 77 -3.07 6.78 -7.36
N ASP A 78 -2.49 7.35 -6.31
CA ASP A 78 -1.25 8.12 -6.39
C ASP A 78 -0.04 7.17 -6.38
N MET A 79 0.67 7.06 -7.49
CA MET A 79 1.77 6.10 -7.64
C MET A 79 3.02 6.46 -6.84
N ARG A 80 3.08 7.68 -6.28
CA ARG A 80 4.15 8.08 -5.36
C ARG A 80 3.98 7.45 -3.99
N MET A 81 2.81 6.88 -3.69
CA MET A 81 2.53 6.29 -2.40
C MET A 81 3.43 5.10 -2.09
N ARG A 82 3.87 5.06 -0.83
CA ARG A 82 4.72 3.99 -0.31
C ARG A 82 4.14 2.58 -0.48
N THR A 83 2.81 2.47 -0.50
CA THR A 83 2.11 1.20 -0.78
C THR A 83 2.27 0.81 -2.25
N MET A 84 2.08 1.73 -3.19
CA MET A 84 2.30 1.47 -4.63
C MET A 84 3.73 1.05 -4.94
N HIS A 85 4.72 1.68 -4.32
CA HIS A 85 6.13 1.28 -4.45
C HIS A 85 6.37 -0.15 -3.92
N SER A 86 5.92 -0.40 -2.69
CA SER A 86 6.07 -1.71 -2.05
C SER A 86 5.32 -2.81 -2.81
N LEU A 87 4.18 -2.50 -3.44
CA LEU A 87 3.43 -3.43 -4.28
C LEU A 87 4.24 -3.81 -5.52
N GLY A 88 4.86 -2.84 -6.20
CA GLY A 88 5.71 -3.10 -7.35
C GLY A 88 6.87 -4.06 -7.02
N TYR A 89 7.53 -3.87 -5.89
CA TYR A 89 8.57 -4.79 -5.42
C TYR A 89 8.01 -6.17 -5.04
N ALA A 90 6.89 -6.22 -4.34
CA ALA A 90 6.28 -7.49 -3.96
C ALA A 90 5.87 -8.32 -5.18
N LEU A 91 5.22 -7.69 -6.17
CA LEU A 91 4.79 -8.38 -7.38
C LEU A 91 5.95 -8.78 -8.30
N SER A 92 7.16 -8.25 -8.11
CA SER A 92 8.35 -8.80 -8.79
C SER A 92 8.69 -10.24 -8.40
N GLN A 93 8.12 -10.73 -7.29
CA GLN A 93 8.34 -12.08 -6.80
C GLN A 93 7.27 -13.07 -7.31
N PHE A 94 6.32 -12.62 -8.12
CA PHE A 94 5.18 -13.40 -8.60
C PHE A 94 4.93 -13.17 -10.10
N ASP A 95 4.33 -14.16 -10.76
CA ASP A 95 3.92 -14.05 -12.16
C ASP A 95 2.59 -13.28 -12.29
N CYS A 96 2.63 -11.99 -11.97
CA CYS A 96 1.45 -11.12 -11.88
C CYS A 96 1.54 -9.95 -12.88
N PRO A 97 0.71 -9.89 -13.94
CA PRO A 97 0.55 -8.66 -14.70
C PRO A 97 -0.15 -7.59 -13.85
N ILE A 98 0.36 -6.36 -13.88
CA ILE A 98 -0.25 -5.22 -13.17
C ILE A 98 -0.54 -4.05 -14.11
N THR A 99 -1.72 -3.44 -13.99
CA THR A 99 -2.02 -2.16 -14.66
C THR A 99 -2.13 -1.05 -13.62
N PHE A 100 -1.36 0.01 -13.82
CA PHE A 100 -1.40 1.21 -12.99
C PHE A 100 -2.30 2.27 -13.62
N VAL A 101 -3.20 2.85 -12.82
CA VAL A 101 -4.10 3.94 -13.24
C VAL A 101 -3.97 5.08 -12.24
N SER A 102 -3.51 6.23 -12.73
CA SER A 102 -3.20 7.39 -11.88
C SER A 102 -3.34 8.70 -12.64
N PRO A 103 -3.60 9.82 -11.94
CA PRO A 103 -3.42 11.16 -12.51
C PRO A 103 -2.03 11.34 -13.14
N PRO A 104 -1.90 12.10 -14.24
CA PRO A 104 -0.61 12.30 -14.92
C PRO A 104 0.50 12.83 -13.99
N ASP A 105 0.16 13.73 -13.06
CA ASP A 105 1.05 14.32 -12.06
C ASP A 105 1.40 13.39 -10.89
N MET A 106 0.75 12.22 -10.82
CA MET A 106 0.92 11.19 -9.81
C MET A 106 1.27 9.83 -10.44
N SER A 107 1.73 9.84 -11.69
CA SER A 107 2.15 8.65 -12.42
C SER A 107 3.47 8.09 -11.91
N LEU A 108 3.76 6.84 -12.28
CA LEU A 108 5.05 6.21 -11.98
C LEU A 108 6.18 7.08 -12.54
N THR A 109 7.22 7.33 -11.73
CA THR A 109 8.39 8.07 -12.19
C THR A 109 9.19 7.26 -13.21
N ALA A 110 10.00 7.93 -14.03
CA ALA A 110 10.82 7.25 -15.02
C ALA A 110 11.83 6.30 -14.36
N GLU A 111 12.36 6.71 -13.20
CA GLU A 111 13.28 5.95 -12.38
C GLU A 111 12.62 4.66 -11.88
N PHE A 112 11.41 4.76 -11.30
CA PHE A 112 10.72 3.59 -10.78
C PHE A 112 10.26 2.65 -11.90
N LYS A 113 9.84 3.18 -13.06
CA LYS A 113 9.57 2.36 -14.25
C LYS A 113 10.80 1.57 -14.71
N ALA A 114 11.99 2.18 -14.65
CA ALA A 114 13.23 1.50 -15.03
C ALA A 114 13.57 0.39 -14.04
N GLU A 115 13.35 0.63 -12.75
CA GLU A 115 13.54 -0.34 -11.68
C GLU A 115 12.57 -1.52 -11.79
N LEU A 116 11.28 -1.28 -11.99
CA LEU A 116 10.29 -2.34 -12.23
C LEU A 116 10.66 -3.20 -13.45
N LYS A 117 11.18 -2.59 -14.52
CA LYS A 117 11.69 -3.33 -15.69
C LYS A 117 12.92 -4.17 -15.36
N GLN A 118 13.83 -3.66 -14.53
CA GLN A 118 15.01 -4.42 -14.07
C GLN A 118 14.58 -5.67 -13.29
N PHE A 119 13.50 -5.56 -12.51
CA PHE A 119 12.89 -6.68 -11.79
C PHE A 119 11.94 -7.54 -12.66
N SER A 120 11.86 -7.28 -13.96
CA SER A 120 10.99 -8.01 -14.91
C SER A 120 9.50 -7.98 -14.55
N VAL A 121 9.04 -6.94 -13.84
CA VAL A 121 7.62 -6.75 -13.54
C VAL A 121 6.85 -6.49 -14.83
N ASN A 122 5.82 -7.28 -15.10
CA ASN A 122 4.94 -7.11 -16.25
C ASN A 122 3.89 -6.03 -15.95
N PHE A 123 4.21 -4.77 -16.23
CA PHE A 123 3.30 -3.66 -15.98
C PHE A 123 2.86 -2.89 -17.23
N LYS A 124 1.69 -2.28 -17.13
CA LYS A 124 1.13 -1.30 -18.08
C LYS A 124 0.56 -0.12 -17.33
N GLU A 125 0.30 0.96 -18.06
CA GLU A 125 -0.38 2.16 -17.56
C GLU A 125 -1.65 2.40 -18.37
N ALA A 126 -2.69 2.89 -17.70
CA ALA A 126 -3.94 3.30 -18.32
C ALA A 126 -4.45 4.61 -17.71
N GLU A 127 -5.21 5.39 -18.47
CA GLU A 127 -5.68 6.72 -18.06
C GLU A 127 -7.01 6.68 -17.31
N HIS A 128 -7.70 5.54 -17.36
CA HIS A 128 -9.00 5.36 -16.76
C HIS A 128 -9.18 3.92 -16.31
N VAL A 129 -9.73 3.76 -15.10
CA VAL A 129 -9.96 2.44 -14.51
C VAL A 129 -10.82 1.50 -15.37
N GLU A 130 -11.77 2.05 -16.13
CA GLU A 130 -12.64 1.33 -17.05
C GLU A 130 -11.90 0.57 -18.14
N GLN A 131 -10.66 0.96 -18.46
CA GLN A 131 -9.83 0.33 -19.49
C GLN A 131 -9.19 -0.98 -19.01
N ALA A 132 -9.16 -1.22 -17.70
CA ALA A 132 -8.41 -2.34 -17.10
C ALA A 132 -9.23 -3.19 -16.12
N ILE A 133 -10.32 -2.64 -15.55
CA ILE A 133 -11.07 -3.33 -14.48
C ILE A 133 -11.72 -4.65 -14.91
N ALA A 134 -11.99 -4.82 -16.21
CA ALA A 134 -12.60 -6.03 -16.74
C ALA A 134 -11.67 -7.26 -16.68
N ASP A 135 -10.37 -7.03 -16.68
CA ASP A 135 -9.36 -8.09 -16.63
C ASP A 135 -8.82 -8.31 -15.21
N ALA A 136 -9.09 -7.40 -14.27
CA ALA A 136 -8.54 -7.43 -12.93
C ALA A 136 -9.15 -8.54 -12.06
N ASP A 137 -8.28 -9.36 -11.45
CA ASP A 137 -8.65 -10.28 -10.37
C ASP A 137 -8.53 -9.61 -9.00
N VAL A 138 -7.58 -8.69 -8.87
CA VAL A 138 -7.35 -7.88 -7.67
C VAL A 138 -7.31 -6.41 -8.05
N ILE A 139 -8.16 -5.62 -7.42
CA ILE A 139 -8.24 -4.17 -7.57
C ILE A 139 -7.73 -3.55 -6.26
N LEU A 140 -6.57 -2.92 -6.28
CA LEU A 140 -6.03 -2.17 -5.14
C LEU A 140 -6.23 -0.67 -5.41
N VAL A 141 -6.87 0.01 -4.47
CA VAL A 141 -7.15 1.44 -4.58
C VAL A 141 -6.46 2.21 -3.47
N GLU A 142 -5.86 3.32 -3.85
CA GLU A 142 -5.36 4.34 -2.94
C GLU A 142 -5.92 5.72 -3.31
N PRO A 143 -6.01 6.66 -2.36
CA PRO A 143 -6.52 7.99 -2.63
C PRO A 143 -5.64 8.77 -3.63
N VAL A 144 -6.25 9.35 -4.67
CA VAL A 144 -5.60 10.35 -5.55
C VAL A 144 -5.71 11.77 -5.00
N VAL A 145 -6.55 11.97 -4.00
CA VAL A 145 -6.69 13.23 -3.30
C VAL A 145 -6.31 13.02 -1.84
N GLN A 146 -5.15 13.54 -1.44
CA GLN A 146 -4.60 13.26 -0.12
C GLN A 146 -3.72 14.38 0.43
N PRO A 147 -3.57 14.44 1.76
CA PRO A 147 -2.63 15.36 2.40
C PRO A 147 -1.18 15.00 2.09
N ASP A 148 -0.32 16.01 2.04
CA ASP A 148 1.12 15.87 1.79
C ASP A 148 1.82 15.03 2.88
N TYR A 149 2.34 13.85 2.51
CA TYR A 149 2.98 12.92 3.45
C TYR A 149 4.39 13.32 3.89
N THR A 150 5.00 14.32 3.27
CA THR A 150 6.31 14.86 3.67
C THR A 150 6.26 15.73 4.92
N LYS A 151 5.05 16.10 5.35
CA LYS A 151 4.83 17.02 6.47
C LYS A 151 4.38 16.29 7.72
N SER A 152 4.61 16.87 8.89
CA SER A 152 4.09 16.35 10.15
C SER A 152 2.55 16.37 10.17
N ARG A 153 1.90 15.62 11.08
CA ARG A 153 0.41 15.63 11.17
C ARG A 153 -0.14 17.02 11.48
N ASP A 154 0.55 17.79 12.29
CA ASP A 154 0.13 19.13 12.72
C ASP A 154 0.10 20.13 11.55
N GLU A 155 1.00 19.97 10.57
CA GLU A 155 1.09 20.81 9.38
C GLU A 155 0.02 20.50 8.31
N ARG A 156 -0.72 19.39 8.46
CA ARG A 156 -1.73 18.93 7.49
C ARG A 156 -3.14 19.41 7.81
N ALA A 157 -3.40 19.91 9.02
CA ALA A 157 -4.74 20.27 9.46
C ALA A 157 -5.29 21.50 8.69
N GLY A 158 -6.51 21.38 8.14
CA GLY A 158 -7.29 22.54 7.65
C GLY A 158 -7.21 22.85 6.15
N LYS A 159 -6.75 21.93 5.29
CA LYS A 159 -6.81 22.12 3.83
C LYS A 159 -8.01 21.38 3.23
N ASP A 160 -8.87 22.14 2.55
CA ASP A 160 -9.95 21.60 1.71
C ASP A 160 -9.31 20.74 0.62
N VAL A 161 -9.67 19.46 0.61
CA VAL A 161 -9.19 18.49 -0.37
C VAL A 161 -10.26 18.33 -1.44
N GLY A 162 -9.84 18.31 -2.71
CA GLY A 162 -10.76 18.17 -3.84
C GLY A 162 -11.50 16.82 -3.86
N LEU A 163 -12.36 16.63 -4.86
CA LEU A 163 -13.00 15.34 -5.11
C LEU A 163 -12.16 14.49 -6.05
N THR A 164 -12.25 13.17 -5.90
CA THR A 164 -11.61 12.22 -6.80
C THR A 164 -12.20 12.34 -8.21
N PRO A 165 -11.38 12.49 -9.27
CA PRO A 165 -11.87 12.46 -10.65
C PRO A 165 -12.50 11.11 -11.00
N ALA A 166 -13.54 11.12 -11.85
CA ALA A 166 -14.30 9.92 -12.22
C ALA A 166 -13.42 8.78 -12.76
N ASN A 167 -12.34 9.12 -13.48
CA ASN A 167 -11.36 8.19 -14.04
C ASN A 167 -10.74 7.22 -13.02
N TYR A 168 -10.73 7.62 -11.74
CA TYR A 168 -10.05 6.91 -10.66
C TYR A 168 -11.02 6.40 -9.57
N LYS A 169 -12.33 6.57 -9.78
CA LYS A 169 -13.36 6.09 -8.83
C LYS A 169 -13.72 4.64 -9.10
N ILE A 170 -13.82 3.84 -8.04
CA ILE A 170 -14.42 2.52 -8.08
C ILE A 170 -15.87 2.64 -7.58
N THR A 171 -16.80 2.88 -8.50
CA THR A 171 -18.22 2.93 -8.17
C THR A 171 -18.83 1.52 -8.17
N ARG A 172 -19.95 1.36 -7.47
CA ARG A 172 -20.73 0.12 -7.51
C ARG A 172 -21.18 -0.24 -8.92
N GLU A 173 -21.66 0.74 -9.68
CA GLU A 173 -22.07 0.55 -11.08
C GLU A 173 -20.92 0.02 -11.94
N LEU A 174 -19.71 0.58 -11.77
CA LEU A 174 -18.54 0.13 -12.50
C LEU A 174 -18.18 -1.32 -12.19
N LEU A 175 -18.21 -1.71 -10.91
CA LEU A 175 -17.98 -3.08 -10.49
C LEU A 175 -19.04 -4.04 -11.07
N GLU A 176 -20.31 -3.66 -11.00
CA GLU A 176 -21.43 -4.48 -11.49
C GLU A 176 -21.43 -4.66 -13.01
N THR A 177 -21.02 -3.64 -13.76
CA THR A 177 -21.09 -3.63 -15.22
C THR A 177 -19.84 -4.15 -15.91
N LYS A 178 -18.65 -4.00 -15.29
CA LYS A 178 -17.38 -4.30 -15.96
C LYS A 178 -16.45 -5.24 -15.20
N ALA A 179 -16.45 -5.25 -13.87
CA ALA A 179 -15.48 -6.06 -13.12
C ALA A 179 -15.78 -7.56 -13.22
N LYS A 180 -14.72 -8.40 -13.16
CA LYS A 180 -14.89 -9.86 -13.05
C LYS A 180 -15.75 -10.22 -11.88
N SER A 181 -16.48 -11.32 -12.01
CA SER A 181 -17.48 -11.64 -11.00
C SER A 181 -16.85 -12.04 -9.65
N ASP A 182 -15.65 -12.58 -9.69
CA ASP A 182 -14.85 -13.06 -8.56
C ASP A 182 -13.64 -12.16 -8.27
N ALA A 183 -13.61 -10.93 -8.81
CA ALA A 183 -12.59 -9.95 -8.43
C ALA A 183 -12.75 -9.54 -6.97
N ILE A 184 -11.65 -9.10 -6.36
CA ILE A 184 -11.64 -8.50 -5.02
C ILE A 184 -11.15 -7.06 -5.08
N LEU A 185 -11.70 -6.23 -4.20
CA LEU A 185 -11.38 -4.81 -4.04
C LEU A 185 -10.74 -4.59 -2.67
N LEU A 186 -9.47 -4.18 -2.71
CA LEU A 186 -8.63 -3.83 -1.57
C LEU A 186 -8.42 -2.32 -1.50
N HIS A 187 -8.17 -1.82 -0.29
CA HIS A 187 -7.94 -0.40 -0.03
C HIS A 187 -7.25 -0.24 1.32
N SER A 188 -6.05 0.36 1.35
CA SER A 188 -5.24 0.49 2.58
C SER A 188 -5.88 1.31 3.70
N LEU A 189 -6.87 2.14 3.35
CA LEU A 189 -7.62 3.05 4.22
C LEU A 189 -6.75 4.17 4.81
N PRO A 190 -7.34 5.29 5.25
CA PRO A 190 -8.76 5.67 5.09
C PRO A 190 -9.10 5.97 3.63
N ARG A 191 -10.36 5.74 3.26
CA ARG A 191 -10.90 6.13 1.95
C ARG A 191 -11.70 7.43 2.03
N MET A 192 -11.84 8.11 0.90
CA MET A 192 -12.81 9.18 0.69
C MET A 192 -13.82 8.80 -0.42
N ASP A 193 -13.97 9.63 -1.44
CA ASP A 193 -14.95 9.48 -2.51
C ASP A 193 -14.47 8.60 -3.68
N GLU A 194 -13.20 8.15 -3.65
CA GLU A 194 -12.62 7.18 -4.58
C GLU A 194 -13.30 5.81 -4.51
N VAL A 195 -13.80 5.42 -3.34
CA VAL A 195 -14.63 4.22 -3.13
C VAL A 195 -15.88 4.62 -2.35
N PRO A 196 -17.03 4.86 -3.02
CA PRO A 196 -18.29 5.21 -2.37
C PRO A 196 -18.77 4.15 -1.37
N THR A 197 -19.54 4.57 -0.37
CA THR A 197 -19.96 3.70 0.75
C THR A 197 -20.95 2.60 0.38
N ASP A 198 -21.63 2.71 -0.76
CA ASP A 198 -22.53 1.67 -1.27
C ASP A 198 -21.76 0.46 -1.84
N VAL A 199 -20.44 0.60 -2.05
CA VAL A 199 -19.54 -0.50 -2.43
C VAL A 199 -19.33 -1.49 -1.27
N ASP A 200 -19.51 -1.07 -0.02
CA ASP A 200 -19.25 -1.87 1.19
C ASP A 200 -20.02 -3.18 1.24
N ILE A 201 -21.27 -3.11 0.81
CA ILE A 201 -22.21 -4.25 0.83
C ILE A 201 -22.07 -5.15 -0.40
N THR A 202 -21.13 -4.83 -1.29
CA THR A 202 -20.92 -5.59 -2.51
C THR A 202 -19.98 -6.77 -2.28
N ARG A 203 -20.08 -7.79 -3.13
CA ARG A 203 -19.28 -9.00 -2.99
C ARG A 203 -17.78 -8.82 -3.29
N TRP A 204 -17.40 -7.73 -3.95
CA TRP A 204 -16.00 -7.42 -4.26
C TRP A 204 -15.24 -6.84 -3.05
N SER A 205 -15.94 -6.12 -2.17
CA SER A 205 -15.35 -5.41 -1.03
C SER A 205 -14.60 -6.34 -0.09
N ARG A 206 -13.28 -6.11 0.09
CA ARG A 206 -12.42 -6.87 1.02
C ARG A 206 -11.55 -6.03 1.94
N TYR A 207 -11.57 -4.70 1.83
CA TYR A 207 -10.74 -3.80 2.66
C TYR A 207 -11.03 -3.87 4.18
N TRP A 208 -12.22 -4.32 4.60
CA TRP A 208 -12.48 -4.58 6.02
C TRP A 208 -11.85 -5.89 6.51
N GLN A 209 -11.91 -6.95 5.70
CA GLN A 209 -11.21 -8.22 5.96
C GLN A 209 -9.69 -8.01 5.92
N GLU A 210 -9.21 -7.19 4.99
CA GLU A 210 -7.82 -6.74 4.89
C GLU A 210 -7.35 -6.07 6.18
N ALA A 211 -8.14 -5.15 6.74
CA ALA A 211 -7.81 -4.50 8.00
C ALA A 211 -7.65 -5.51 9.16
N PHE A 212 -8.52 -6.53 9.24
CA PHE A 212 -8.40 -7.61 10.21
C PHE A 212 -7.16 -8.49 9.95
N ASN A 213 -6.94 -8.85 8.69
CA ASN A 213 -5.78 -9.61 8.25
C ASN A 213 -4.46 -8.90 8.61
N GLY A 214 -4.47 -7.57 8.65
CA GLY A 214 -3.34 -6.77 9.10
C GLY A 214 -3.00 -6.94 10.58
N VAL A 215 -3.94 -7.32 11.44
CA VAL A 215 -3.64 -7.73 12.82
C VAL A 215 -2.91 -9.06 12.81
N VAL A 216 -3.46 -10.05 12.10
CA VAL A 216 -2.89 -11.40 12.01
C VAL A 216 -1.48 -11.38 11.43
N MET A 217 -1.28 -10.63 10.34
CA MET A 217 0.02 -10.53 9.68
C MET A 217 1.06 -9.86 10.58
N ARG A 218 0.69 -8.79 11.29
CA ARG A 218 1.61 -8.09 12.19
C ARG A 218 1.92 -8.92 13.45
N MET A 219 0.97 -9.72 13.94
CA MET A 219 1.24 -10.70 15.00
C MET A 219 2.26 -11.74 14.54
N ALA A 220 2.11 -12.30 13.34
CA ALA A 220 3.06 -13.26 12.78
C ALA A 220 4.45 -12.62 12.60
N LEU A 221 4.52 -11.40 12.06
CA LEU A 221 5.78 -10.67 11.91
C LEU A 221 6.48 -10.43 13.25
N LEU A 222 5.76 -9.97 14.27
CA LEU A 222 6.32 -9.77 15.60
C LEU A 222 6.83 -11.09 16.20
N ALA A 223 6.05 -12.16 16.08
CA ALA A 223 6.44 -13.46 16.60
C ALA A 223 7.70 -14.03 15.91
N LEU A 224 7.79 -13.91 14.58
CA LEU A 224 8.98 -14.34 13.81
C LEU A 224 10.22 -13.52 14.20
N VAL A 225 10.09 -12.20 14.22
CA VAL A 225 11.22 -11.29 14.48
C VAL A 225 11.73 -11.40 15.92
N LEU A 226 10.86 -11.74 16.88
CA LEU A 226 11.23 -12.00 18.27
C LEU A 226 11.64 -13.46 18.54
N GLY A 227 11.65 -14.32 17.52
CA GLY A 227 12.02 -15.74 17.66
C GLY A 227 11.02 -16.57 18.48
N ALA A 228 9.76 -16.15 18.55
CA ALA A 228 8.69 -16.88 19.21
C ALA A 228 8.05 -17.97 18.32
N MET A 229 8.38 -17.98 17.02
CA MET A 229 7.92 -18.94 16.01
C MET A 229 9.01 -19.17 14.95
N GLU A 230 8.99 -20.34 14.30
CA GLU A 230 9.82 -20.70 13.13
C GLU A 230 9.03 -20.57 11.82
#